data_AF-A0A7L2ZAV8-F1
#
_entry.id   AF-A0A7L2ZAV8-F1
#
_cell.length_a   1.000
_cell.length_b   1.000
_cell.length_c   1.000
_cell.angle_alpha   90.00
_cell.angle_beta   90.00
_cell.angle_gamma   90.00
#
_symmetry.space_group_name_H-M   'P 1'
#
loop_
_entity.id
_entity.type
_entity.pdbx_description
1 polymer ?
#
loop_
_entity_poly.entity_id
_entity_poly.type
_entity_poly.pdbx_seq_one_letter_code
_entity_poly.pdbx_strand_id
1 'polypeptide(L)'
;VFCFSDPRTDPWPLVYSPLPITLVFLSYLFMVALGPSCMRQRRRLELRAPLLAYNLAMVAFSSYMFYEFLVTSVSANYSYLCQPVDYSRSELGMRMARVCWWFFFSKVIELLDTVFLILRKKQEQVTFLHVYHHGSMLFNWWSGVKYVPGGQAFFVGMLNSFVHIFMYSYYALASLGPRMRRHLWWKRYLTILQL
;
A
#
# COMPACT_ATOMS: atom_id res chain seq x y z
N VAL A 1 -22.59 -23.98 -0.34
CA VAL A 1 -22.12 -22.63 0.06
C VAL A 1 -20.60 -22.71 0.13
N PHE A 2 -19.87 -22.04 -0.76
CA PHE A 2 -18.41 -22.17 -0.88
C PHE A 2 -17.71 -21.69 0.40
N CYS A 3 -17.31 -22.64 1.24
CA CYS A 3 -16.73 -22.42 2.57
C CYS A 3 -15.20 -22.32 2.50
N PHE A 4 -14.67 -21.42 1.66
CA PHE A 4 -13.22 -21.18 1.54
C PHE A 4 -12.75 -19.85 2.14
N SER A 5 -13.69 -18.94 2.49
CA SER A 5 -13.37 -17.66 3.11
C SER A 5 -12.99 -17.83 4.59
N ASP A 6 -12.03 -17.05 5.07
CA ASP A 6 -11.69 -17.02 6.50
C ASP A 6 -12.78 -16.26 7.29
N PRO A 7 -13.52 -16.93 8.19
CA PRO A 7 -14.62 -16.31 8.94
C PRO A 7 -14.13 -15.22 9.91
N ARG A 8 -12.82 -15.12 10.18
CA ARG A 8 -12.25 -14.08 11.05
C ARG A 8 -12.21 -12.71 10.37
N THR A 9 -12.04 -12.66 9.05
CA THR A 9 -11.86 -11.42 8.29
C THR A 9 -13.13 -11.00 7.54
N ASP A 10 -14.12 -11.88 7.42
CA ASP A 10 -15.43 -11.60 6.81
C ASP A 10 -16.14 -10.32 7.30
N PRO A 11 -16.18 -9.98 8.60
CA PRO A 11 -16.85 -8.77 9.07
C PRO A 11 -16.01 -7.50 8.83
N TRP A 12 -14.79 -7.60 8.33
CA TRP A 12 -13.92 -6.44 8.18
C TRP A 12 -14.27 -5.61 6.95
N PRO A 13 -14.06 -4.28 7.02
CA PRO A 13 -14.39 -3.39 5.92
C PRO A 13 -13.69 -3.83 4.63
N LEU A 14 -14.43 -3.80 3.51
CA LEU A 14 -13.97 -4.15 2.15
C LEU A 14 -13.59 -5.63 1.91
N VAL A 15 -13.75 -6.51 2.90
CA VAL A 15 -13.43 -7.95 2.77
C VAL A 15 -14.67 -8.82 2.53
N TYR A 16 -15.86 -8.36 2.95
CA TYR A 16 -17.09 -9.13 2.83
C TYR A 16 -17.39 -9.60 1.40
N SER A 17 -17.22 -8.71 0.42
CA SER A 17 -17.47 -8.96 -1.00
C SER A 17 -16.35 -8.37 -1.86
N PRO A 18 -16.05 -8.94 -3.05
CA PRO A 18 -15.14 -8.31 -4.01
C PRO A 18 -15.71 -7.02 -4.60
N LEU A 19 -17.04 -6.83 -4.57
CA LEU A 19 -17.71 -5.71 -5.25
C LEU A 19 -17.16 -4.33 -4.86
N PRO A 20 -17.01 -3.98 -3.57
CA PRO A 20 -16.47 -2.66 -3.19
C PRO A 20 -15.06 -2.42 -3.74
N ILE A 21 -14.21 -3.43 -3.77
CA ILE A 21 -12.84 -3.30 -4.28
C ILE A 21 -12.79 -3.21 -5.79
N THR A 22 -13.63 -3.97 -6.49
CA THR A 22 -13.79 -3.81 -7.93
C THR A 22 -14.31 -2.41 -8.27
N LEU A 23 -15.26 -1.87 -7.51
CA LEU A 23 -15.75 -0.49 -7.71
C LEU A 23 -14.66 0.54 -7.44
N VAL A 24 -13.88 0.41 -6.37
CA VAL A 24 -12.73 1.27 -6.09
C VAL A 24 -11.73 1.21 -7.26
N PHE A 25 -11.39 0.02 -7.75
CA PHE A 25 -10.46 -0.13 -8.86
C PHE A 25 -11.00 0.42 -10.18
N LEU A 26 -12.28 0.22 -10.49
CA LEU A 26 -12.91 0.81 -11.67
C LEU A 26 -12.93 2.34 -11.59
N SER A 27 -13.22 2.90 -10.40
CA SER A 27 -13.17 4.34 -10.18
C SER A 27 -11.75 4.90 -10.35
N TYR A 28 -10.73 4.15 -9.91
CA TYR A 28 -9.32 4.43 -10.13
C TYR A 28 -8.96 4.44 -11.62
N LEU A 29 -9.35 3.41 -12.39
CA LEU A 29 -9.10 3.35 -13.83
C LEU A 29 -9.79 4.49 -14.58
N PHE A 30 -11.03 4.80 -14.22
CA PHE A 30 -11.78 5.92 -14.78
C PHE A 30 -11.07 7.26 -14.53
N MET A 31 -10.57 7.47 -13.32
CA MET A 31 -9.78 8.64 -12.98
C MET A 31 -8.45 8.70 -13.72
N VAL A 32 -7.74 7.58 -13.89
CA VAL A 32 -6.50 7.54 -14.67
C VAL A 32 -6.75 7.86 -16.14
N ALA A 33 -7.88 7.42 -16.70
CA ALA A 33 -8.26 7.68 -18.08
C ALA A 33 -8.74 9.13 -18.31
N LEU A 34 -9.61 9.65 -17.45
CA LEU A 34 -10.22 10.98 -17.64
C LEU A 34 -9.46 12.12 -16.97
N GLY A 35 -8.74 11.84 -15.90
CA GLY A 35 -7.99 12.81 -15.12
C GLY A 35 -7.05 13.69 -15.96
N PRO A 36 -6.25 13.12 -16.88
CA PRO A 36 -5.38 13.89 -17.77
C PRO A 36 -6.15 14.85 -18.68
N SER A 37 -7.28 14.39 -19.25
CA SER A 37 -8.15 15.20 -20.10
C SER A 37 -8.77 16.37 -19.34
N CYS A 38 -9.28 16.13 -18.13
CA CYS A 38 -9.82 17.15 -17.24
C CYS A 38 -8.75 18.17 -16.81
N MET A 39 -7.52 17.72 -16.58
CA MET A 39 -6.41 18.58 -16.18
C MET A 39 -5.78 19.33 -17.37
N ARG A 40 -6.08 18.97 -18.62
CA ARG A 40 -5.51 19.63 -19.81
C ARG A 40 -5.75 21.15 -19.80
N GLN A 41 -6.97 21.57 -19.49
CA GLN A 41 -7.38 22.98 -19.44
C GLN A 41 -7.14 23.66 -18.08
N ARG A 42 -6.84 22.90 -17.02
CA ARG A 42 -6.62 23.44 -15.66
C ARG A 42 -5.15 23.78 -15.41
N ARG A 43 -4.86 24.68 -14.48
CA ARG A 43 -3.49 24.94 -14.03
C ARG A 43 -2.98 23.81 -13.14
N ARG A 44 -1.65 23.63 -13.10
CA ARG A 44 -1.00 22.68 -12.19
C ARG A 44 -1.27 23.10 -10.74
N LEU A 45 -1.75 22.16 -9.91
CA LEU A 45 -2.00 22.45 -8.50
C LEU A 45 -0.70 22.31 -7.68
N GLU A 46 -0.40 23.32 -6.87
CA GLU A 46 0.71 23.30 -5.90
C GLU A 46 0.26 22.66 -4.58
N LEU A 47 0.18 21.33 -4.56
CA LEU A 47 -0.28 20.56 -3.39
C LEU A 47 0.85 20.26 -2.39
N ARG A 48 1.76 21.21 -2.11
CA ARG A 48 2.96 20.93 -1.29
C ARG A 48 2.63 20.47 0.13
N ALA A 49 1.77 21.21 0.84
CA ALA A 49 1.39 20.88 2.22
C ALA A 49 0.55 19.59 2.30
N PRO A 50 -0.50 19.38 1.47
CA PRO A 50 -1.23 18.12 1.43
C PRO A 50 -0.34 16.91 1.12
N LEU A 51 0.59 17.05 0.15
CA LEU A 51 1.50 15.97 -0.23
C LEU A 51 2.52 15.67 0.88
N LEU A 52 3.02 16.69 1.59
CA LEU A 52 3.88 16.49 2.74
C LEU A 52 3.13 15.74 3.86
N ALA A 53 1.93 16.20 4.22
CA ALA A 53 1.11 15.56 5.25
C ALA A 53 0.78 14.11 4.89
N TYR A 54 0.38 13.87 3.65
CA TYR A 54 0.10 12.54 3.13
C TYR A 54 1.33 11.62 3.22
N ASN A 55 2.50 12.06 2.72
CA ASN A 55 3.70 11.23 2.76
C ASN A 55 4.15 10.94 4.21
N LEU A 56 4.04 11.92 5.12
CA LEU A 56 4.35 11.71 6.54
C LEU A 56 3.38 10.72 7.20
N ALA A 57 2.09 10.81 6.87
CA ALA A 57 1.09 9.84 7.33
C ALA A 57 1.39 8.43 6.80
N MET A 58 1.79 8.31 5.53
CA MET A 58 2.19 7.03 4.93
C MET A 58 3.46 6.46 5.57
N VAL A 59 4.43 7.30 5.94
CA VAL A 59 5.61 6.87 6.71
C VAL A 59 5.18 6.31 8.08
N ALA A 60 4.38 7.06 8.84
CA ALA A 60 3.92 6.62 10.15
C ALA A 60 3.13 5.31 10.06
N PHE A 61 2.25 5.20 9.05
CA PHE A 61 1.45 4.01 8.83
C PHE A 61 2.30 2.81 8.40
N SER A 62 3.29 3.01 7.52
CA SER A 62 4.24 1.96 7.12
C SER A 62 5.12 1.49 8.28
N SER A 63 5.57 2.41 9.14
CA SER A 63 6.31 2.09 10.37
C SER A 63 5.46 1.27 11.34
N TYR A 64 4.19 1.63 11.52
CA TYR A 64 3.25 0.86 12.33
C TYR A 64 3.08 -0.58 11.79
N MET A 65 2.82 -0.73 10.50
CA MET A 65 2.66 -2.05 9.88
C MET A 65 3.94 -2.89 10.00
N PHE A 66 5.11 -2.30 9.74
CA PHE A 66 6.39 -2.98 9.90
C PHE A 66 6.61 -3.46 11.33
N TYR A 67 6.35 -2.59 12.32
CA TYR A 67 6.44 -2.94 13.74
C TYR A 67 5.50 -4.10 14.10
N GLU A 68 4.24 -4.03 13.67
CA GLU A 68 3.24 -5.09 13.94
C GLU A 68 3.62 -6.43 13.29
N PHE A 69 4.09 -6.43 12.05
CA PHE A 69 4.58 -7.65 11.39
C PHE A 69 5.81 -8.23 12.11
N LEU A 70 6.75 -7.38 12.53
CA LEU A 70 7.96 -7.81 13.22
C LEU A 70 7.64 -8.38 14.61
N VAL A 71 6.89 -7.65 15.44
CA VAL A 71 6.54 -8.10 16.79
C VAL A 71 5.71 -9.38 16.74
N THR A 72 4.71 -9.44 15.85
CA THR A 72 3.84 -10.62 15.77
C THR A 72 4.61 -11.84 15.26
N SER A 73 5.51 -11.67 14.28
CA SER A 73 6.31 -12.79 13.77
C SER A 73 7.35 -13.31 14.77
N VAL A 74 7.99 -12.41 15.53
CA VAL A 74 8.93 -12.78 16.60
C VAL A 74 8.20 -13.45 17.76
N SER A 75 7.09 -12.88 18.25
CA SER A 75 6.33 -13.48 19.36
C SER A 75 5.72 -14.84 19.01
N ALA A 76 5.39 -15.06 17.73
CA ALA A 76 4.86 -16.33 17.25
C ALA A 76 5.94 -17.31 16.72
N ASN A 77 7.23 -16.97 16.84
CA ASN A 77 8.37 -17.76 16.34
C ASN A 77 8.19 -18.24 14.88
N TYR A 78 7.82 -17.32 13.99
CA TYR A 78 7.58 -17.63 12.59
C TYR A 78 8.86 -18.09 11.86
N SER A 79 8.71 -19.11 11.02
CA SER A 79 9.75 -19.52 10.08
C SER A 79 9.83 -18.54 8.91
N TYR A 80 11.04 -18.12 8.55
CA TYR A 80 11.27 -17.27 7.37
C TYR A 80 11.19 -18.05 6.04
N LEU A 81 11.21 -19.38 6.10
CA LEU A 81 11.22 -20.25 4.90
C LEU A 81 9.81 -20.66 4.47
N CYS A 82 9.08 -21.32 5.36
CA CYS A 82 7.74 -21.80 5.08
C CYS A 82 6.90 -21.66 6.34
N GLN A 83 6.14 -20.56 6.42
CA GLN A 83 5.22 -20.33 7.51
C GLN A 83 3.78 -20.64 7.09
N PRO A 84 3.12 -21.64 7.72
CA PRO A 84 1.71 -21.89 7.50
C PRO A 84 0.85 -20.77 8.10
N VAL A 85 -0.36 -20.61 7.56
CA VAL A 85 -1.34 -19.67 8.11
C VAL A 85 -1.92 -20.25 9.39
N ASP A 86 -1.86 -19.49 10.48
CA ASP A 86 -2.62 -19.80 11.70
C ASP A 86 -4.07 -19.33 11.50
N TYR A 87 -5.00 -20.28 11.37
CA TYR A 87 -6.45 -20.03 11.26
C TYR A 87 -7.17 -19.93 12.61
N SER A 88 -6.45 -20.09 13.73
CA SER A 88 -7.04 -19.99 15.06
C SER A 88 -7.45 -18.55 15.40
N ARG A 89 -8.36 -18.40 16.36
CA ARG A 89 -8.71 -17.08 16.94
C ARG A 89 -7.77 -16.71 18.09
N SER A 90 -6.54 -17.21 18.07
CA SER A 90 -5.51 -16.82 19.05
C SER A 90 -5.21 -15.32 18.94
N GLU A 91 -4.71 -14.72 20.02
CA GLU A 91 -4.37 -13.30 20.02
C GLU A 91 -3.35 -12.96 18.92
N LEU A 92 -2.33 -13.81 18.75
CA LEU A 92 -1.29 -13.67 17.73
C LEU A 92 -1.82 -13.91 16.31
N GLY A 93 -2.66 -14.94 16.11
CA GLY A 93 -3.29 -15.20 14.81
C GLY A 93 -4.21 -14.07 14.37
N MET A 94 -5.03 -13.53 15.29
CA MET A 94 -5.87 -12.36 15.03
C MET A 94 -5.06 -11.08 14.84
N ARG A 95 -3.92 -10.93 15.52
CA ARG A 95 -3.01 -9.79 15.33
C ARG A 95 -2.36 -9.83 13.94
N MET A 96 -1.90 -11.00 13.49
CA MET A 96 -1.35 -11.20 12.15
C MET A 96 -2.40 -10.91 11.07
N ALA A 97 -3.60 -11.48 11.21
CA ALA A 97 -4.69 -11.20 10.27
C ALA A 97 -5.01 -9.69 10.19
N ARG A 98 -5.04 -8.99 11.35
CA ARG A 98 -5.31 -7.54 11.41
C ARG A 98 -4.25 -6.73 10.69
N VAL A 99 -2.96 -7.04 10.88
CA VAL A 99 -1.89 -6.32 10.16
C VAL A 99 -1.91 -6.63 8.66
N CYS A 100 -2.26 -7.86 8.24
CA CYS A 100 -2.51 -8.16 6.83
C CYS A 100 -3.66 -7.32 6.24
N TRP A 101 -4.74 -7.11 7.00
CA TRP A 101 -5.83 -6.23 6.58
C TRP A 101 -5.40 -4.76 6.50
N TRP A 102 -4.64 -4.25 7.48
CA TRP A 102 -4.08 -2.90 7.40
C TRP A 102 -3.14 -2.73 6.21
N PHE A 103 -2.35 -3.75 5.90
CA PHE A 103 -1.50 -3.77 4.73
C PHE A 103 -2.31 -3.73 3.42
N PHE A 104 -3.40 -4.50 3.33
CA PHE A 104 -4.31 -4.41 2.21
C PHE A 104 -4.95 -3.00 2.10
N PHE A 105 -5.39 -2.44 3.23
CA PHE A 105 -5.97 -1.10 3.27
C PHE A 105 -4.96 -0.03 2.85
N SER A 106 -3.68 -0.22 3.17
CA SER A 106 -2.61 0.67 2.69
C SER A 106 -2.58 0.72 1.16
N LYS A 107 -2.75 -0.41 0.46
CA LYS A 107 -2.81 -0.45 -1.01
C LYS A 107 -3.97 0.32 -1.61
N VAL A 108 -5.10 0.41 -0.89
CA VAL A 108 -6.21 1.29 -1.28
C VAL A 108 -5.80 2.76 -1.17
N ILE A 109 -5.14 3.14 -0.07
CA ILE A 109 -4.66 4.52 0.15
C ILE A 109 -3.60 4.90 -0.90
N GLU A 110 -2.71 3.98 -1.25
CA GLU A 110 -1.64 4.20 -2.24
C GLU A 110 -2.18 4.55 -3.64
N LEU A 111 -3.44 4.22 -3.96
CA LEU A 111 -4.07 4.69 -5.19
C LEU A 111 -4.12 6.23 -5.27
N LEU A 112 -4.14 6.91 -4.12
CA LEU A 112 -4.07 8.37 -4.02
C LEU A 112 -2.76 8.94 -4.58
N ASP A 113 -1.66 8.17 -4.62
CA ASP A 113 -0.41 8.60 -5.26
C ASP A 113 -0.65 8.98 -6.72
N THR A 114 -1.44 8.16 -7.42
CA THR A 114 -1.79 8.40 -8.81
C THR A 114 -2.68 9.65 -8.96
N VAL A 115 -3.60 9.88 -8.01
CA VAL A 115 -4.40 11.11 -7.96
C VAL A 115 -3.48 12.34 -7.89
N PHE A 116 -2.51 12.32 -6.96
CA PHE A 116 -1.58 13.43 -6.78
C PHE A 116 -0.70 13.64 -8.02
N LEU A 117 -0.28 12.58 -8.70
CA LEU A 117 0.47 12.68 -9.96
C LEU A 117 -0.36 13.36 -11.06
N ILE A 118 -1.62 12.97 -11.24
CA ILE A 118 -2.53 13.55 -12.21
C ILE A 118 -2.77 15.05 -11.90
N LEU A 119 -3.10 15.38 -10.64
CA LEU A 119 -3.36 16.76 -10.20
C LEU A 119 -2.13 17.67 -10.35
N ARG A 120 -0.92 17.11 -10.23
CA ARG A 120 0.35 17.84 -10.42
C ARG A 120 0.81 17.89 -11.88
N LYS A 121 0.02 17.37 -12.82
CA LYS A 121 0.38 17.20 -14.23
C LYS A 121 1.69 16.43 -14.42
N LYS A 122 1.84 15.36 -13.64
CA LYS A 122 2.99 14.45 -13.67
C LYS A 122 2.64 13.11 -14.30
N GLN A 123 1.93 13.18 -15.43
CA GLN A 123 1.42 11.99 -16.12
C GLN A 123 2.53 11.12 -16.69
N GLU A 124 3.72 11.69 -16.94
CA GLU A 124 4.90 10.93 -17.34
C GLU A 124 5.30 9.87 -16.29
N GLN A 125 4.88 10.05 -15.03
CA GLN A 125 5.13 9.11 -13.94
C GLN A 125 4.05 8.03 -13.82
N VAL A 126 2.88 8.24 -14.42
CA VAL A 126 1.78 7.27 -14.45
C VAL A 126 1.99 6.33 -15.64
N THR A 127 2.95 5.42 -15.49
CA THR A 127 3.29 4.43 -16.52
C THR A 127 2.37 3.21 -16.46
N PHE A 128 2.40 2.37 -17.50
CA PHE A 128 1.71 1.07 -17.47
C PHE A 128 2.13 0.24 -16.26
N LEU A 129 3.43 0.19 -15.96
CA LEU A 129 3.97 -0.56 -14.81
C LEU A 129 3.38 -0.06 -13.50
N HIS A 130 3.26 1.27 -13.33
CA HIS A 130 2.66 1.88 -12.14
C HIS A 130 1.21 1.41 -11.94
N VAL A 131 0.38 1.55 -12.98
CA VAL A 131 -1.05 1.17 -12.94
C VAL A 131 -1.21 -0.35 -12.74
N TYR A 132 -0.43 -1.15 -13.45
CA TYR A 132 -0.44 -2.61 -13.34
C TYR A 132 -0.03 -3.08 -11.94
N HIS A 133 1.03 -2.50 -11.38
CA HIS A 133 1.50 -2.81 -10.03
C HIS A 133 0.43 -2.46 -8.99
N HIS A 134 -0.11 -1.24 -8.99
CA HIS A 134 -1.14 -0.85 -8.02
C HIS A 134 -2.43 -1.68 -8.16
N GLY A 135 -2.83 -2.02 -9.38
CA GLY A 135 -4.00 -2.86 -9.61
C GLY A 135 -3.80 -4.31 -9.16
N SER A 136 -2.73 -4.96 -9.60
CA SER A 136 -2.44 -6.35 -9.23
C SER A 136 -2.23 -6.52 -7.72
N MET A 137 -1.50 -5.60 -7.07
CA MET A 137 -1.29 -5.62 -5.62
C MET A 137 -2.61 -5.50 -4.86
N LEU A 138 -3.52 -4.62 -5.29
CA LEU A 138 -4.82 -4.46 -4.63
C LEU A 138 -5.63 -5.77 -4.59
N PHE A 139 -5.75 -6.46 -5.73
CA PHE A 139 -6.53 -7.71 -5.81
C PHE A 139 -5.82 -8.90 -5.16
N ASN A 140 -4.49 -8.99 -5.30
CA ASN A 140 -3.71 -10.05 -4.66
C ASN A 140 -3.81 -9.97 -3.13
N TRP A 141 -3.68 -8.77 -2.56
CA TRP A 141 -3.76 -8.58 -1.11
C TRP A 141 -5.20 -8.69 -0.58
N TRP A 142 -6.21 -8.27 -1.36
CA TRP A 142 -7.61 -8.56 -1.02
C TRP A 142 -7.86 -10.06 -0.92
N SER A 143 -7.39 -10.83 -1.91
CA SER A 143 -7.53 -12.29 -1.93
C SER A 143 -6.76 -12.93 -0.77
N GLY A 144 -5.56 -12.42 -0.48
CA GLY A 144 -4.77 -12.83 0.68
C GLY A 144 -5.53 -12.67 2.00
N VAL A 145 -6.12 -11.49 2.25
CA VAL A 145 -6.88 -11.24 3.48
C VAL A 145 -8.18 -12.06 3.56
N LYS A 146 -8.81 -12.33 2.41
CA LYS A 146 -10.06 -13.09 2.32
C LYS A 146 -9.86 -14.59 2.59
N TYR A 147 -8.79 -15.17 2.05
CA TYR A 147 -8.61 -16.62 2.04
C TYR A 147 -7.46 -17.12 2.91
N VAL A 148 -6.37 -16.34 3.01
CA VAL A 148 -5.11 -16.76 3.66
C VAL A 148 -4.50 -15.62 4.50
N PRO A 149 -5.20 -15.09 5.52
CA PRO A 149 -4.74 -13.91 6.28
C PRO A 149 -3.61 -14.28 7.24
N GLY A 150 -2.39 -14.39 6.72
CA GLY A 150 -1.18 -14.68 7.48
C GLY A 150 -0.22 -15.62 6.74
N GLY A 151 0.50 -16.46 7.49
CA GLY A 151 1.51 -17.35 6.92
C GLY A 151 2.63 -16.57 6.24
N GLN A 152 3.23 -17.13 5.19
CA GLN A 152 4.38 -16.56 4.49
C GLN A 152 4.16 -15.14 3.92
N ALA A 153 2.91 -14.71 3.74
CA ALA A 153 2.58 -13.34 3.32
C ALA A 153 3.14 -12.27 4.30
N PHE A 154 3.33 -12.62 5.58
CA PHE A 154 3.91 -11.71 6.57
C PHE A 154 5.27 -11.14 6.12
N PHE A 155 6.11 -11.97 5.52
CA PHE A 155 7.48 -11.60 5.16
C PHE A 155 7.48 -10.56 4.03
N VAL A 156 6.64 -10.79 3.02
CA VAL A 156 6.45 -9.85 1.90
C VAL A 156 5.85 -8.53 2.40
N GLY A 157 4.82 -8.61 3.26
CA GLY A 157 4.19 -7.42 3.86
C GLY A 157 5.16 -6.62 4.74
N MET A 158 5.98 -7.30 5.52
CA MET A 158 7.01 -6.70 6.37
C MET A 158 8.07 -5.98 5.55
N LEU A 159 8.68 -6.65 4.57
CA LEU A 159 9.70 -6.04 3.72
C LEU A 159 9.13 -4.87 2.90
N ASN A 160 7.93 -5.03 2.33
CA ASN A 160 7.30 -3.93 1.58
C ASN A 160 7.04 -2.72 2.48
N SER A 161 6.53 -2.93 3.69
CA SER A 161 6.31 -1.85 4.66
C SER A 161 7.63 -1.16 5.01
N PHE A 162 8.71 -1.92 5.21
CA PHE A 162 10.05 -1.37 5.45
C PHE A 162 10.53 -0.47 4.30
N VAL A 163 10.45 -0.96 3.05
CA VAL A 163 10.83 -0.17 1.88
C VAL A 163 9.95 1.08 1.73
N HIS A 164 8.65 0.96 2.04
CA HIS A 164 7.71 2.08 1.98
C HIS A 164 8.03 3.19 2.99
N ILE A 165 8.59 2.87 4.16
CA ILE A 165 9.09 3.88 5.11
C ILE A 165 10.13 4.77 4.42
N PHE A 166 11.12 4.19 3.73
CA PHE A 166 12.16 4.95 3.04
C PHE A 166 11.63 5.67 1.80
N MET A 167 10.77 5.02 1.03
CA MET A 167 10.18 5.60 -0.18
C MET A 167 9.34 6.84 0.15
N TYR A 168 8.41 6.75 1.10
CA TYR A 168 7.57 7.88 1.49
C TYR A 168 8.36 8.95 2.24
N SER A 169 9.39 8.59 3.00
CA SER A 169 10.31 9.57 3.59
C SER A 169 11.02 10.39 2.51
N TYR A 170 11.47 9.73 1.43
CA TYR A 170 12.04 10.42 0.28
C TYR A 170 11.02 11.36 -0.39
N TYR A 171 9.77 10.94 -0.56
CA TYR A 171 8.73 11.79 -1.15
C TYR A 171 8.31 12.95 -0.26
N ALA A 172 8.29 12.77 1.06
CA ALA A 172 8.07 13.84 2.04
C ALA A 172 9.18 14.90 1.92
N LEU A 173 10.45 14.47 1.96
CA LEU A 173 11.60 15.38 1.81
C LEU A 173 11.59 16.07 0.44
N ALA A 174 11.25 15.36 -0.64
CA ALA A 174 11.15 15.94 -1.98
C ALA A 174 10.03 17.00 -2.08
N SER A 175 9.02 16.93 -1.21
CA SER A 175 7.90 17.88 -1.16
C SER A 175 8.27 19.21 -0.48
N LEU A 176 9.35 19.26 0.31
CA LEU A 176 9.90 20.48 0.94
C LEU A 176 10.54 21.45 -0.06
N GLY A 177 10.67 21.04 -1.32
CA GLY A 177 10.99 21.92 -2.44
C GLY A 177 12.40 21.78 -3.00
N PRO A 178 12.81 22.69 -3.91
CA PRO A 178 14.02 22.55 -4.70
C PRO A 178 15.31 22.53 -3.89
N ARG A 179 15.34 23.21 -2.73
CA ARG A 179 16.51 23.24 -1.83
C ARG A 179 16.77 21.86 -1.22
N MET A 180 15.71 21.16 -0.81
CA MET A 180 15.83 19.80 -0.27
C MET A 180 16.18 18.79 -1.35
N ARG A 181 15.65 18.95 -2.57
CA ARG A 181 15.90 18.03 -3.70
C ARG A 181 17.38 17.87 -4.06
N ARG A 182 18.21 18.89 -3.80
CA ARG A 182 19.67 18.80 -4.01
C ARG A 182 20.35 17.79 -3.08
N HIS A 183 19.82 17.61 -1.88
CA HIS A 183 20.36 16.70 -0.87
C HIS A 183 19.86 15.25 -1.06
N LEU A 184 18.93 15.01 -1.99
CA LEU A 184 18.33 13.70 -2.26
C LEU A 184 19.13 12.88 -3.28
N TRP A 185 20.45 12.81 -3.10
CA TRP A 185 21.39 12.09 -3.97
C TRP A 185 21.18 10.57 -3.95
N TRP A 186 20.62 10.04 -2.86
CA TRP A 186 20.44 8.61 -2.66
C TRP A 186 19.25 7.97 -3.39
N LYS A 187 18.61 8.68 -4.34
CA LYS A 187 17.48 8.15 -5.11
C LYS A 187 17.78 6.79 -5.74
N ARG A 188 19.01 6.59 -6.23
CA ARG A 188 19.46 5.34 -6.84
C ARG A 188 19.43 4.16 -5.86
N TYR A 189 19.83 4.38 -4.60
CA TYR A 189 19.83 3.32 -3.58
C TYR A 189 18.41 2.92 -3.19
N LEU A 190 17.45 3.86 -3.21
CA LEU A 190 16.04 3.52 -3.02
C LEU A 190 15.51 2.63 -4.15
N THR A 191 15.90 2.89 -5.40
CA THR A 191 15.52 2.02 -6.52
C THR A 191 16.16 0.64 -6.40
N ILE A 192 17.41 0.55 -5.92
CA ILE A 192 18.06 -0.75 -5.63
C ILE A 192 17.34 -1.49 -4.51
N LEU A 193 16.88 -0.78 -3.47
CA LEU A 193 16.13 -1.39 -2.37
C LEU A 193 14.74 -1.91 -2.80
N GLN A 194 14.18 -1.35 -3.88
CA GLN A 194 12.90 -1.78 -4.45
C GLN A 194 13.03 -2.98 -5.40
N LEU A 195 14.23 -3.23 -5.94
CA LEU A 195 14.55 -4.34 -6.85
C LEU A 195 14.92 -5.59 -6.06
#